data_AF-A0A256XJW7-F1
#
_entry.id   AF-A0A256XJW7-F1
#
_cell.length_a   1.000
_cell.length_b   1.000
_cell.length_c   1.000
_cell.angle_alpha   90.00
_cell.angle_beta   90.00
_cell.angle_gamma   90.00
#
_symmetry.space_group_name_H-M   'P 1'
#
loop_
_entity.id
_entity.type
_entity.pdbx_description
1 polymer ?
#
loop_
_entity_poly.entity_id
_entity_poly.type
_entity_poly.pdbx_seq_one_letter_code
_entity_poly.pdbx_strand_id
1 'polypeptide(L)'
;THLWTDSCAQNRIPPSSAGFVLTAKKAYEFLEENGFGKIEVGGPEAQDREIIITVAGQYDIGIPWDRSFTGAGINGRFWGSPVDCAYSISRNVFYPALIFMNPAMRTVTLMQGSESTTKAIGGHLQKPYGFNLVITKSMQEEEFTYPVLQSYGTYSYRVNEEKIWDHLKCRYTRADGIIPWVTPSPHSIDDGVAHGKSGAYYPDISESEVIPFYCNKAGYSNVFSTNYDYVIENLNKGVLIWCFNYHGHQENGGKLEIWDPESPYVYEENPWRAYESILIKSGNIDEFFVWIGFHLHHLFELAGIENTYVEKWGDLPTIPFQLFQKKGSTENPDVAFLNPQLTGLSNTLHFLYENLIFDVWGPWPFMVYRDRLFHPLERSEQDLPLFNFANGDGKVFHMPPTGGQSTGSIITGLDFDDDLENIHSCGMNSISCFPANTYMHLTWMRHGMTWIIIDPWSTSDWAGVWEQMMIKLYAMGYTVGEAYERGIRAVGPEYSCNQWWWDTIQNICFYGDPNLRPFVPNTEYTDHQNGYEENHWTFEEVQPLYYDEELSINGHMPFGADIHPHEIQPSLFGDYFILVLAFVSIVMLLLIARFIPNKKR
;
A
#
# COMPACT_ATOMS: atom_id res chain seq x y z
N THR A 1 7.93 24.46 -4.02
CA THR A 1 8.16 23.11 -3.44
C THR A 1 7.68 23.05 -1.99
N HIS A 2 8.11 23.93 -1.08
CA HIS A 2 7.69 23.91 0.34
C HIS A 2 6.20 24.04 0.65
N LEU A 3 5.43 24.79 -0.16
CA LEU A 3 4.00 25.03 0.13
C LEU A 3 3.15 23.75 0.10
N TRP A 4 3.55 22.77 -0.70
CA TRP A 4 2.86 21.48 -0.82
C TRP A 4 3.20 20.56 0.35
N THR A 5 4.46 20.54 0.79
CA THR A 5 4.94 19.73 1.91
C THR A 5 4.27 20.11 3.23
N ASP A 6 4.12 21.41 3.49
CA ASP A 6 3.51 21.91 4.73
C ASP A 6 2.00 21.64 4.79
N SER A 7 1.30 21.69 3.66
CA SER A 7 -0.15 21.38 3.58
C SER A 7 -0.44 19.88 3.69
N CYS A 8 0.40 19.04 3.07
CA CYS A 8 0.26 17.58 3.13
C CYS A 8 0.55 17.03 4.54
N ALA A 9 1.46 17.65 5.30
CA ALA A 9 1.80 17.20 6.65
C ALA A 9 0.69 17.47 7.70
N GLN A 10 -0.22 18.44 7.46
CA GLN A 10 -1.10 18.99 8.50
C GLN A 10 -2.56 18.51 8.44
N ASN A 11 -3.03 17.91 7.35
CA ASN A 11 -4.45 17.58 7.17
C ASN A 11 -4.76 16.11 7.52
N ARG A 12 -5.11 15.85 8.79
CA ARG A 12 -5.59 14.54 9.30
C ARG A 12 -7.12 14.34 9.19
N ILE A 13 -7.87 15.33 8.69
CA ILE A 13 -9.33 15.30 8.72
C ILE A 13 -9.85 14.59 7.46
N PRO A 14 -10.55 13.45 7.59
CA PRO A 14 -11.15 12.80 6.44
C PRO A 14 -12.24 13.69 5.82
N PRO A 15 -12.40 13.69 4.49
CA PRO A 15 -13.47 14.41 3.80
C PRO A 15 -14.85 13.94 4.28
N SER A 16 -15.80 14.88 4.35
CA SER A 16 -17.17 14.54 4.73
C SER A 16 -17.87 13.70 3.65
N SER A 17 -18.64 12.68 4.05
CA SER A 17 -19.56 11.92 3.18
C SER A 17 -20.44 12.81 2.30
N ALA A 18 -20.91 13.94 2.82
CA ALA A 18 -21.70 14.90 2.06
C ALA A 18 -20.90 15.55 0.92
N GLY A 19 -19.62 15.85 1.15
CA GLY A 19 -18.71 16.36 0.14
C GLY A 19 -18.55 15.39 -1.02
N PHE A 20 -18.35 14.10 -0.73
CA PHE A 20 -18.24 13.07 -1.76
C PHE A 20 -19.48 12.97 -2.66
N VAL A 21 -20.67 12.94 -2.04
CA VAL A 21 -21.95 12.85 -2.76
C VAL A 21 -22.17 14.08 -3.66
N LEU A 22 -21.90 15.28 -3.14
CA LEU A 22 -22.05 16.52 -3.90
C LEU A 22 -21.08 16.59 -5.08
N THR A 23 -19.82 16.21 -4.87
CA THR A 23 -18.79 16.14 -5.92
C THR A 23 -19.23 15.17 -7.01
N ALA A 24 -19.63 13.94 -6.63
CA ALA A 24 -20.04 12.91 -7.58
C ALA A 24 -21.20 13.39 -8.45
N LYS A 25 -22.25 13.93 -7.80
CA LYS A 25 -23.43 14.45 -8.47
C LYS A 25 -23.10 15.59 -9.42
N LYS A 26 -22.27 16.55 -9.00
CA LYS A 26 -21.91 17.71 -9.84
C LYS A 26 -21.10 17.33 -11.07
N ALA A 27 -20.18 16.38 -10.93
CA ALA A 27 -19.41 15.87 -12.05
C ALA A 27 -20.31 15.09 -13.02
N TYR A 28 -21.20 14.23 -12.54
CA TYR A 28 -22.12 13.51 -13.42
C TYR A 28 -23.19 14.40 -14.06
N GLU A 29 -23.68 15.45 -13.38
CA GLU A 29 -24.53 16.47 -14.02
C GLU A 29 -23.82 17.07 -15.25
N PHE A 30 -22.51 17.37 -15.14
CA PHE A 30 -21.71 17.85 -16.26
C PHE A 30 -21.54 16.80 -17.37
N LEU A 31 -21.24 15.54 -17.03
CA LEU A 31 -21.09 14.46 -18.01
C LEU A 31 -22.41 14.22 -18.78
N GLU A 32 -23.53 14.27 -18.07
CA GLU A 32 -24.89 14.13 -18.61
C GLU A 32 -25.24 15.28 -19.57
N GLU A 33 -25.01 16.52 -19.16
CA GLU A 33 -25.26 17.71 -19.97
C GLU A 33 -24.46 17.72 -21.29
N ASN A 34 -23.32 17.04 -21.33
CA ASN A 34 -22.45 16.95 -22.50
C ASN A 34 -22.54 15.61 -23.26
N GLY A 35 -23.36 14.67 -22.80
CA GLY A 35 -23.59 13.39 -23.46
C GLY A 35 -22.42 12.39 -23.36
N PHE A 36 -21.57 12.51 -22.33
CA PHE A 36 -20.47 11.57 -22.08
C PHE A 36 -20.91 10.33 -21.27
N GLY A 37 -21.93 10.50 -20.44
CA GLY A 37 -22.69 9.42 -19.80
C GLY A 37 -23.43 9.91 -18.56
N LYS A 38 -23.96 8.99 -17.75
CA LYS A 38 -24.94 9.30 -16.68
C LYS A 38 -24.92 8.27 -15.55
N ILE A 39 -25.39 8.66 -14.37
CA ILE A 39 -25.62 7.69 -13.29
C ILE A 39 -26.94 6.96 -13.56
N GLU A 40 -26.86 5.65 -13.84
CA GLU A 40 -28.05 4.84 -14.08
C GLU A 40 -28.77 4.44 -12.78
N VAL A 41 -30.10 4.38 -12.86
CA VAL A 41 -30.95 3.94 -11.75
C VAL A 41 -31.06 2.42 -11.79
N GLY A 42 -30.49 1.74 -10.80
CA GLY A 42 -30.48 0.27 -10.73
C GLY A 42 -29.31 -0.34 -9.98
N GLY A 43 -28.34 0.49 -9.58
CA GLY A 43 -27.13 0.06 -8.89
C GLY A 43 -25.98 -0.26 -9.87
N PRO A 44 -24.79 -0.58 -9.35
CA PRO A 44 -23.54 -0.68 -10.14
C PRO A 44 -23.50 -1.80 -11.18
N GLU A 45 -24.45 -2.73 -11.13
CA GLU A 45 -24.58 -3.83 -12.11
C GLU A 45 -25.34 -3.40 -13.36
N ALA A 46 -26.09 -2.30 -13.29
CA ALA A 46 -26.85 -1.75 -14.40
C ALA A 46 -26.12 -0.60 -15.14
N GLN A 47 -24.89 -0.26 -14.71
CA GLN A 47 -24.17 0.91 -15.18
C GLN A 47 -23.07 0.55 -16.19
N ASP A 48 -23.12 1.13 -17.39
CA ASP A 48 -21.94 1.25 -18.25
C ASP A 48 -20.99 2.23 -17.54
N ARG A 49 -19.86 1.73 -17.05
CA ARG A 49 -18.96 2.51 -16.19
C ARG A 49 -18.02 3.34 -17.06
N GLU A 50 -18.17 4.64 -16.97
CA GLU A 50 -17.20 5.56 -17.56
C GLU A 50 -15.84 5.42 -16.87
N ILE A 51 -14.79 5.54 -17.67
CA ILE A 51 -13.42 5.58 -17.19
C ILE A 51 -13.03 7.04 -16.95
N ILE A 52 -12.72 7.38 -15.70
CA ILE A 52 -12.41 8.74 -15.29
C ILE A 52 -10.95 8.79 -14.82
N ILE A 53 -10.10 9.49 -15.58
CA ILE A 53 -8.68 9.65 -15.26
C ILE A 53 -8.43 11.10 -14.82
N THR A 54 -7.92 11.28 -13.61
CA THR A 54 -7.45 12.58 -13.13
C THR A 54 -5.96 12.74 -13.44
N VAL A 55 -5.58 13.84 -14.11
CA VAL A 55 -4.17 14.13 -14.44
C VAL A 55 -3.76 15.45 -13.79
N ALA A 56 -2.63 15.45 -13.09
CA ALA A 56 -2.07 16.65 -12.44
C ALA A 56 -3.08 17.34 -11.51
N GLY A 57 -3.79 16.55 -10.69
CA GLY A 57 -4.81 17.06 -9.78
C GLY A 57 -4.25 17.98 -8.69
N GLN A 58 -5.14 18.77 -8.08
CA GLN A 58 -4.84 19.63 -6.93
C GLN A 58 -5.30 18.96 -5.63
N TYR A 59 -4.49 19.01 -4.56
CA TYR A 59 -4.67 18.25 -3.30
C TYR A 59 -6.11 18.28 -2.77
N ASP A 60 -6.70 19.47 -2.67
CA ASP A 60 -8.02 19.66 -2.07
C ASP A 60 -9.22 19.19 -2.92
N ILE A 61 -9.01 18.94 -4.21
CA ILE A 61 -10.05 18.47 -5.14
C ILE A 61 -9.84 16.98 -5.46
N GLY A 62 -8.58 16.55 -5.50
CA GLY A 62 -8.19 15.25 -6.00
C GLY A 62 -8.55 14.11 -5.06
N ILE A 63 -8.25 14.18 -3.77
CA ILE A 63 -8.28 12.96 -2.94
C ILE A 63 -9.69 12.34 -2.78
N PRO A 64 -10.79 13.10 -2.58
CA PRO A 64 -12.10 12.48 -2.48
C PRO A 64 -12.65 11.95 -3.82
N TRP A 65 -12.01 12.31 -4.93
CA TRP A 65 -12.49 12.03 -6.29
C TRP A 65 -12.71 10.54 -6.56
N ASP A 66 -11.72 9.68 -6.28
CA ASP A 66 -11.80 8.27 -6.68
C ASP A 66 -12.89 7.51 -5.93
N ARG A 67 -13.15 7.92 -4.68
CA ARG A 67 -14.20 7.34 -3.83
C ARG A 67 -15.58 7.88 -4.16
N SER A 68 -15.67 9.13 -4.61
CA SER A 68 -16.93 9.78 -5.01
C SER A 68 -17.67 9.00 -6.08
N PHE A 69 -16.96 8.37 -7.03
CA PHE A 69 -17.59 7.66 -8.15
C PHE A 69 -17.55 6.14 -8.03
N THR A 70 -17.14 5.56 -6.90
CA THR A 70 -17.25 4.11 -6.70
C THR A 70 -18.70 3.66 -6.90
N GLY A 71 -18.93 2.59 -7.66
CA GLY A 71 -20.24 2.12 -8.09
C GLY A 71 -20.70 2.74 -9.41
N ALA A 72 -20.27 3.98 -9.71
CA ALA A 72 -20.69 4.70 -10.91
C ALA A 72 -19.66 4.70 -12.05
N GLY A 73 -18.39 4.88 -11.72
CA GLY A 73 -17.29 4.94 -12.69
C GLY A 73 -16.07 4.15 -12.22
N ILE A 74 -15.16 3.93 -13.15
CA ILE A 74 -13.85 3.33 -12.87
C ILE A 74 -12.83 4.47 -12.90
N ASN A 75 -12.26 4.79 -11.74
CA ASN A 75 -11.40 5.96 -11.58
C ASN A 75 -9.93 5.56 -11.47
N GLY A 76 -9.04 6.41 -11.94
CA GLY A 76 -7.61 6.38 -11.61
C GLY A 76 -6.99 7.77 -11.71
N ARG A 77 -5.73 7.90 -11.31
CA ARG A 77 -5.04 9.19 -11.34
C ARG A 77 -3.55 9.11 -11.63
N PHE A 78 -3.06 10.22 -12.17
CA PHE A 78 -1.65 10.54 -12.26
C PHE A 78 -1.39 11.81 -11.45
N TRP A 79 -0.49 11.72 -10.47
CA TRP A 79 -0.24 12.75 -9.47
C TRP A 79 1.23 13.16 -9.42
N GLY A 80 1.50 14.38 -8.96
CA GLY A 80 2.85 14.90 -8.77
C GLY A 80 3.18 16.06 -9.71
N SER A 81 4.47 16.31 -9.93
CA SER A 81 4.92 17.30 -10.90
C SER A 81 4.60 16.85 -12.34
N PRO A 82 4.68 17.75 -13.34
CA PRO A 82 4.53 17.36 -14.74
C PRO A 82 5.50 16.23 -15.17
N VAL A 83 6.70 16.19 -14.58
CA VAL A 83 7.68 15.13 -14.84
C VAL A 83 7.20 13.81 -14.24
N ASP A 84 6.77 13.81 -12.98
CA ASP A 84 6.25 12.61 -12.31
C ASP A 84 5.06 12.01 -13.07
N CYS A 85 4.10 12.86 -13.47
CA CYS A 85 2.95 12.44 -14.27
C CYS A 85 3.38 11.86 -15.62
N ALA A 86 4.31 12.49 -16.34
CA ALA A 86 4.78 12.00 -17.63
C ALA A 86 5.45 10.63 -17.52
N TYR A 87 6.29 10.42 -16.49
CA TYR A 87 6.92 9.12 -16.23
C TYR A 87 5.89 8.05 -15.87
N SER A 88 4.96 8.34 -14.97
CA SER A 88 3.92 7.39 -14.56
C SER A 88 2.99 7.00 -15.72
N ILE A 89 2.54 7.98 -16.53
CA ILE A 89 1.74 7.72 -17.73
C ILE A 89 2.53 6.85 -18.72
N SER A 90 3.79 7.20 -19.00
CA SER A 90 4.63 6.42 -19.91
C SER A 90 4.78 4.98 -19.44
N ARG A 91 5.01 4.76 -18.14
CA ARG A 91 5.10 3.40 -17.57
C ARG A 91 3.81 2.61 -17.69
N ASN A 92 2.65 3.23 -17.51
CA ASN A 92 1.36 2.56 -17.67
C ASN A 92 1.11 2.19 -19.14
N VAL A 93 1.31 3.13 -20.06
CA VAL A 93 1.11 2.91 -21.51
C VAL A 93 2.06 1.83 -22.04
N PHE A 94 3.32 1.83 -21.61
CA PHE A 94 4.32 0.85 -22.04
C PHE A 94 4.40 -0.39 -21.14
N TYR A 95 3.55 -0.51 -20.11
CA TYR A 95 3.58 -1.64 -19.17
C TYR A 95 3.59 -3.01 -19.86
N PRO A 96 2.77 -3.26 -20.92
CA PRO A 96 2.79 -4.55 -21.59
C PRO A 96 4.17 -4.97 -22.09
N ALA A 97 4.98 -4.02 -22.57
CA ALA A 97 6.36 -4.29 -23.01
C ALA A 97 7.36 -4.22 -21.84
N LEU A 98 7.22 -3.24 -20.94
CA LEU A 98 8.16 -3.01 -19.84
C LEU A 98 8.19 -4.16 -18.83
N ILE A 99 7.08 -4.85 -18.62
CA ILE A 99 7.03 -5.97 -17.66
C ILE A 99 8.03 -7.08 -18.03
N PHE A 100 8.27 -7.35 -19.32
CA PHE A 100 9.26 -8.34 -19.77
C PHE A 100 10.73 -7.96 -19.49
N MET A 101 10.97 -6.69 -19.15
CA MET A 101 12.29 -6.24 -18.69
C MET A 101 12.47 -6.45 -17.18
N ASN A 102 11.42 -6.83 -16.45
CA ASN A 102 11.51 -7.18 -15.04
C ASN A 102 12.23 -8.53 -14.88
N PRO A 103 13.28 -8.63 -14.04
CA PRO A 103 13.93 -9.89 -13.72
C PRO A 103 12.97 -10.99 -13.26
N ALA A 104 11.86 -10.61 -12.61
CA ALA A 104 10.78 -11.49 -12.16
C ALA A 104 10.07 -12.27 -13.28
N MET A 105 10.25 -11.87 -14.55
CA MET A 105 9.73 -12.60 -15.71
C MET A 105 10.57 -13.84 -16.06
N ARG A 106 11.66 -14.05 -15.32
CA ARG A 106 12.50 -15.25 -15.32
C ARG A 106 12.60 -15.76 -13.88
N THR A 107 13.41 -16.80 -13.68
CA THR A 107 13.78 -17.21 -12.33
C THR A 107 14.69 -16.16 -11.69
N VAL A 108 14.33 -15.72 -10.49
CA VAL A 108 15.09 -14.75 -9.68
C VAL A 108 15.29 -15.31 -8.28
N THR A 109 16.46 -15.06 -7.70
CA THR A 109 16.80 -15.46 -6.33
C THR A 109 16.46 -14.32 -5.38
N LEU A 110 15.56 -14.56 -4.43
CA LEU A 110 15.06 -13.56 -3.48
C LEU A 110 15.20 -14.07 -2.05
N MET A 111 15.29 -13.14 -1.09
CA MET A 111 15.31 -13.48 0.33
C MET A 111 13.89 -13.86 0.78
N GLN A 112 13.76 -15.08 1.29
CA GLN A 112 12.51 -15.61 1.84
C GLN A 112 12.57 -15.58 3.37
N GLY A 113 11.56 -14.96 3.98
CA GLY A 113 11.43 -14.85 5.43
C GLY A 113 11.22 -16.20 6.14
N SER A 114 11.56 -16.23 7.43
CA SER A 114 11.49 -17.42 8.28
C SER A 114 10.07 -17.82 8.65
N GLU A 115 9.92 -19.08 9.05
CA GLU A 115 8.69 -19.62 9.63
C GLU A 115 8.93 -20.05 11.07
N SER A 116 7.93 -19.83 11.92
CA SER A 116 7.94 -20.21 13.33
C SER A 116 6.60 -20.68 13.86
N THR A 117 6.68 -21.45 14.93
CA THR A 117 5.53 -21.96 15.71
C THR A 117 5.78 -21.79 17.20
N THR A 118 4.72 -21.76 18.00
CA THR A 118 4.81 -21.77 19.45
C THR A 118 4.66 -23.19 20.00
N LYS A 119 5.70 -23.74 20.65
CA LYS A 119 5.67 -25.08 21.27
C LYS A 119 5.57 -25.01 22.79
N ALA A 120 4.45 -25.53 23.30
CA ALA A 120 4.15 -25.56 24.73
C ALA A 120 5.16 -26.35 25.59
N ILE A 121 5.73 -27.42 25.04
CA ILE A 121 6.67 -28.33 25.72
C ILE A 121 7.93 -28.44 24.86
N GLY A 122 9.10 -28.25 25.48
CA GLY A 122 10.40 -28.39 24.81
C GLY A 122 10.77 -27.27 23.84
N GLY A 123 9.93 -26.24 23.67
CA GLY A 123 10.24 -25.05 22.86
C GLY A 123 11.48 -24.32 23.36
N HIS A 124 11.61 -24.12 24.68
CA HIS A 124 12.74 -23.46 25.34
C HIS A 124 14.12 -24.10 25.07
N LEU A 125 14.15 -25.33 24.56
CA LEU A 125 15.36 -26.07 24.21
C LEU A 125 15.70 -26.00 22.71
N GLN A 126 14.91 -25.26 21.93
CA GLN A 126 15.10 -25.01 20.50
C GLN A 126 15.37 -23.52 20.29
N LYS A 127 15.89 -23.15 19.11
CA LYS A 127 16.15 -21.74 18.80
C LYS A 127 14.83 -21.00 18.48
N PRO A 128 14.64 -19.77 19.01
CA PRO A 128 15.49 -19.05 19.96
C PRO A 128 15.45 -19.68 21.38
N TYR A 129 16.62 -20.01 21.94
CA TYR A 129 16.71 -20.72 23.22
C TYR A 129 16.11 -19.89 24.36
N GLY A 130 15.46 -20.58 25.30
CA GLY A 130 14.84 -19.92 26.46
C GLY A 130 13.40 -19.45 26.22
N PHE A 131 12.95 -19.43 24.97
CA PHE A 131 11.59 -19.07 24.57
C PHE A 131 10.85 -20.28 24.02
N ASN A 132 9.52 -20.23 24.07
CA ASN A 132 8.67 -21.28 23.52
C ASN A 132 8.36 -21.08 22.02
N LEU A 133 8.80 -19.98 21.41
CA LEU A 133 8.84 -19.80 19.96
C LEU A 133 9.93 -20.70 19.37
N VAL A 134 9.63 -21.37 18.26
CA VAL A 134 10.56 -22.26 17.55
C VAL A 134 10.54 -21.90 16.09
N ILE A 135 11.71 -21.53 15.55
CA ILE A 135 11.90 -21.30 14.12
C ILE A 135 11.89 -22.67 13.43
N THR A 136 10.87 -22.94 12.62
CA THR A 136 10.68 -24.19 11.88
C THR A 136 11.38 -24.18 10.53
N LYS A 137 11.52 -22.99 9.92
CA LYS A 137 12.28 -22.75 8.69
C LYS A 137 13.05 -21.45 8.86
N SER A 138 14.37 -21.49 8.74
CA SER A 138 15.19 -20.27 8.78
C SER A 138 15.02 -19.46 7.50
N MET A 139 15.19 -18.14 7.59
CA MET A 139 15.27 -17.29 6.41
C MET A 139 16.43 -17.74 5.51
N GLN A 140 16.21 -17.70 4.20
CA GLN A 140 17.20 -18.12 3.21
C GLN A 140 16.86 -17.54 1.83
N GLU A 141 17.84 -17.49 0.96
CA GLU A 141 17.60 -17.20 -0.46
C GLU A 141 16.91 -18.40 -1.14
N GLU A 142 15.87 -18.12 -1.92
CA GLU A 142 15.14 -19.13 -2.70
C GLU A 142 14.90 -18.62 -4.13
N GLU A 143 14.72 -19.55 -5.07
CA GLU A 143 14.43 -19.24 -6.47
C GLU A 143 12.93 -19.15 -6.70
N PHE A 144 12.48 -18.04 -7.30
CA PHE A 144 11.08 -17.76 -7.58
C PHE A 144 10.87 -17.41 -9.04
N THR A 145 9.66 -17.65 -9.54
CA THR A 145 9.22 -17.23 -10.89
C THR A 145 7.92 -16.44 -10.76
N TYR A 146 7.84 -15.28 -11.42
CA TYR A 146 6.73 -14.34 -11.25
C TYR A 146 6.43 -14.00 -9.76
N PRO A 147 7.44 -13.66 -8.95
CA PRO A 147 7.25 -13.40 -7.52
C PRO A 147 6.31 -12.23 -7.23
N VAL A 148 5.41 -12.45 -6.28
CA VAL A 148 4.65 -11.42 -5.57
C VAL A 148 5.22 -11.30 -4.16
N LEU A 149 5.81 -10.15 -3.87
CA LEU A 149 6.35 -9.83 -2.55
C LEU A 149 5.20 -9.50 -1.60
N GLN A 150 5.27 -10.06 -0.40
CA GLN A 150 4.24 -9.94 0.63
C GLN A 150 4.89 -9.53 1.93
N SER A 151 4.49 -8.37 2.43
CA SER A 151 5.05 -7.75 3.62
C SER A 151 3.91 -7.42 4.59
N TYR A 152 3.80 -8.23 5.63
CA TYR A 152 2.67 -8.24 6.56
C TYR A 152 3.10 -7.83 7.96
N GLY A 153 2.94 -6.55 8.28
CA GLY A 153 3.09 -6.01 9.62
C GLY A 153 1.79 -5.97 10.41
N THR A 154 0.73 -5.44 9.78
CA THR A 154 -0.47 -4.96 10.49
C THR A 154 -1.75 -5.51 9.86
N TYR A 155 -1.80 -6.83 9.72
CA TYR A 155 -2.76 -7.55 8.90
C TYR A 155 -3.79 -8.33 9.72
N SER A 156 -4.94 -8.59 9.10
CA SER A 156 -5.98 -9.45 9.67
C SER A 156 -5.68 -10.94 9.47
N TYR A 157 -6.13 -11.77 10.40
CA TYR A 157 -5.91 -13.21 10.35
C TYR A 157 -7.13 -13.95 10.91
N ARG A 158 -7.78 -14.76 10.05
CA ARG A 158 -8.93 -15.63 10.35
C ARG A 158 -10.03 -14.98 11.19
N VAL A 159 -10.47 -13.82 10.73
CA VAL A 159 -11.35 -12.92 11.50
C VAL A 159 -12.72 -13.54 11.81
N ASN A 160 -13.47 -14.00 10.80
CA ASN A 160 -14.79 -14.59 11.03
C ASN A 160 -14.72 -16.05 11.47
N GLU A 161 -13.68 -16.79 11.06
CA GLU A 161 -13.47 -18.19 11.44
C GLU A 161 -13.14 -18.34 12.93
N GLU A 162 -12.11 -17.65 13.40
CA GLU A 162 -11.51 -17.91 14.72
C GLU A 162 -11.83 -16.81 15.74
N LYS A 163 -11.97 -15.54 15.32
CA LYS A 163 -11.77 -14.42 16.25
C LYS A 163 -13.04 -13.69 16.69
N ILE A 164 -13.93 -13.31 15.77
CA ILE A 164 -15.11 -12.51 16.14
C ILE A 164 -16.19 -13.38 16.79
N TRP A 165 -16.45 -14.59 16.28
CA TRP A 165 -17.54 -15.41 16.80
C TRP A 165 -17.28 -15.91 18.23
N ASP A 166 -16.06 -16.34 18.53
CA ASP A 166 -15.74 -16.93 19.82
C ASP A 166 -15.64 -15.90 20.94
N HIS A 167 -15.18 -14.68 20.63
CA HIS A 167 -14.99 -13.61 21.61
C HIS A 167 -16.14 -12.58 21.67
N LEU A 168 -16.72 -12.23 20.53
CA LEU A 168 -17.69 -11.12 20.42
C LEU A 168 -19.10 -11.57 20.03
N LYS A 169 -19.27 -12.83 19.59
CA LYS A 169 -20.56 -13.40 19.14
C LYS A 169 -21.22 -12.61 18.01
N CYS A 170 -20.42 -11.92 17.20
CA CYS A 170 -20.85 -11.27 15.96
C CYS A 170 -20.04 -11.80 14.75
N ARG A 171 -20.40 -11.39 13.54
CA ARG A 171 -19.65 -11.68 12.31
C ARG A 171 -19.55 -10.42 11.48
N TYR A 172 -18.40 -10.20 10.86
CA TYR A 172 -18.27 -9.19 9.83
C TYR A 172 -19.06 -9.60 8.60
N THR A 173 -19.82 -8.64 8.07
CA THR A 173 -20.53 -8.72 6.80
C THR A 173 -19.99 -7.58 5.95
N ARG A 174 -19.69 -7.83 4.68
CA ARG A 174 -19.26 -6.85 3.67
C ARG A 174 -20.39 -5.88 3.32
N ALA A 175 -20.02 -4.78 2.65
CA ALA A 175 -20.98 -3.76 2.22
C ALA A 175 -22.05 -4.29 1.25
N ASP A 176 -21.73 -5.34 0.49
CA ASP A 176 -22.64 -6.05 -0.41
C ASP A 176 -23.44 -7.19 0.26
N GLY A 177 -23.37 -7.33 1.59
CA GLY A 177 -24.11 -8.34 2.34
C GLY A 177 -23.46 -9.72 2.39
N ILE A 178 -22.29 -9.91 1.77
CA ILE A 178 -21.53 -11.16 1.86
C ILE A 178 -20.93 -11.30 3.26
N ILE A 179 -21.02 -12.49 3.84
CA ILE A 179 -20.34 -12.82 5.11
C ILE A 179 -19.11 -13.66 4.77
N PRO A 180 -17.88 -13.10 4.80
CA PRO A 180 -16.63 -13.83 4.60
C PRO A 180 -16.59 -15.13 5.40
N TRP A 181 -15.96 -16.16 4.83
CA TRP A 181 -15.94 -17.54 5.33
C TRP A 181 -17.29 -18.26 5.32
N VAL A 182 -18.43 -17.59 5.48
CA VAL A 182 -19.76 -18.20 5.65
C VAL A 182 -20.51 -18.35 4.33
N THR A 183 -20.56 -17.31 3.51
CA THR A 183 -21.36 -17.26 2.29
C THR A 183 -20.69 -18.08 1.17
N PRO A 184 -21.40 -19.00 0.50
CA PRO A 184 -20.89 -19.69 -0.68
C PRO A 184 -20.54 -18.71 -1.80
N SER A 185 -19.48 -18.98 -2.53
CA SER A 185 -19.06 -18.17 -3.68
C SER A 185 -19.50 -18.80 -5.00
N PRO A 186 -19.96 -18.01 -5.98
CA PRO A 186 -20.23 -18.52 -7.32
C PRO A 186 -18.95 -18.77 -8.14
N HIS A 187 -17.78 -18.30 -7.66
CA HIS A 187 -16.54 -18.34 -8.43
C HIS A 187 -15.71 -19.60 -8.10
N SER A 188 -15.34 -20.38 -9.12
CA SER A 188 -14.52 -21.59 -8.96
C SER A 188 -13.11 -21.30 -8.40
N ILE A 189 -12.59 -20.09 -8.63
CA ILE A 189 -11.30 -19.66 -8.06
C ILE A 189 -11.34 -19.65 -6.53
N ASP A 190 -12.51 -19.58 -5.90
CA ASP A 190 -12.64 -19.60 -4.43
C ASP A 190 -12.70 -21.02 -3.86
N ASP A 191 -12.67 -22.07 -4.69
CA ASP A 191 -12.70 -23.45 -4.20
C ASP A 191 -11.46 -23.78 -3.38
N GLY A 192 -11.67 -24.12 -2.11
CA GLY A 192 -10.63 -24.46 -1.14
C GLY A 192 -10.03 -23.28 -0.37
N VAL A 193 -10.48 -22.04 -0.59
CA VAL A 193 -9.92 -20.87 0.12
C VAL A 193 -10.38 -20.77 1.58
N ALA A 194 -11.57 -21.29 1.89
CA ALA A 194 -12.13 -21.26 3.25
C ALA A 194 -11.68 -22.49 4.04
N HIS A 195 -10.84 -22.28 5.05
CA HIS A 195 -10.30 -23.35 5.89
C HIS A 195 -11.42 -24.18 6.55
N GLY A 196 -11.24 -25.51 6.53
CA GLY A 196 -12.21 -26.47 7.07
C GLY A 196 -13.49 -26.65 6.24
N LYS A 197 -13.62 -26.01 5.06
CA LYS A 197 -14.78 -26.14 4.17
C LYS A 197 -14.39 -26.71 2.82
N SER A 198 -15.28 -27.53 2.27
CA SER A 198 -15.18 -28.04 0.90
C SER A 198 -16.03 -27.19 -0.05
N GLY A 199 -15.50 -26.85 -1.23
CA GLY A 199 -16.21 -26.05 -2.22
C GLY A 199 -15.81 -24.57 -2.19
N ALA A 200 -16.42 -23.81 -3.10
CA ALA A 200 -16.20 -22.38 -3.24
C ALA A 200 -16.98 -21.58 -2.18
N TYR A 201 -16.26 -20.83 -1.35
CA TYR A 201 -16.78 -19.91 -0.36
C TYR A 201 -16.02 -18.60 -0.45
N TYR A 202 -16.69 -17.47 -0.17
CA TYR A 202 -15.95 -16.22 -0.09
C TYR A 202 -14.87 -16.33 1.01
N PRO A 203 -13.62 -15.92 0.73
CA PRO A 203 -12.50 -16.08 1.66
C PRO A 203 -12.77 -15.35 2.97
N ASP A 204 -12.26 -15.88 4.08
CA ASP A 204 -12.21 -15.11 5.34
C ASP A 204 -11.27 -13.91 5.19
N ILE A 205 -11.25 -13.01 6.17
CA ILE A 205 -10.27 -11.92 6.23
C ILE A 205 -9.01 -12.48 6.86
N SER A 206 -8.05 -12.78 6.01
CA SER A 206 -6.79 -13.41 6.39
C SER A 206 -5.76 -13.20 5.29
N GLU A 207 -5.30 -11.96 5.14
CA GLU A 207 -4.45 -11.50 4.03
C GLU A 207 -3.28 -12.46 3.78
N SER A 208 -2.58 -12.82 4.85
CA SER A 208 -1.39 -13.70 4.81
C SER A 208 -1.67 -15.18 4.49
N GLU A 209 -2.93 -15.59 4.34
CA GLU A 209 -3.33 -16.92 3.87
C GLU A 209 -4.06 -16.85 2.51
N VAL A 210 -4.90 -15.82 2.34
CA VAL A 210 -5.78 -15.66 1.19
C VAL A 210 -5.05 -15.09 -0.03
N ILE A 211 -4.17 -14.08 0.15
CA ILE A 211 -3.35 -13.55 -0.94
C ILE A 211 -2.45 -14.65 -1.50
N PRO A 212 -1.69 -15.42 -0.70
CA PRO A 212 -0.88 -16.52 -1.22
C PRO A 212 -1.67 -17.57 -1.99
N PHE A 213 -2.87 -17.89 -1.50
CA PHE A 213 -3.77 -18.82 -2.16
C PHE A 213 -4.13 -18.35 -3.58
N TYR A 214 -4.53 -17.09 -3.74
CA TYR A 214 -4.84 -16.56 -5.08
C TYR A 214 -3.60 -16.34 -5.94
N CYS A 215 -2.44 -16.00 -5.35
CA CYS A 215 -1.17 -15.95 -6.06
C CYS A 215 -0.86 -17.29 -6.72
N ASN A 216 -0.99 -18.40 -5.97
CA ASN A 216 -0.77 -19.74 -6.52
C ASN A 216 -1.74 -20.06 -7.66
N LYS A 217 -3.03 -19.71 -7.54
CA LYS A 217 -4.02 -19.92 -8.62
C LYS A 217 -3.74 -19.08 -9.85
N ALA A 218 -3.23 -17.86 -9.66
CA ALA A 218 -2.81 -16.95 -10.71
C ALA A 218 -1.45 -17.32 -11.35
N GLY A 219 -0.75 -18.32 -10.81
CA GLY A 219 0.57 -18.75 -11.30
C GLY A 219 1.74 -17.88 -10.84
N TYR A 220 1.53 -17.02 -9.84
CA TYR A 220 2.59 -16.29 -9.17
C TYR A 220 3.28 -17.13 -8.10
N SER A 221 4.56 -16.86 -7.84
CA SER A 221 5.23 -17.35 -6.64
C SER A 221 5.04 -16.40 -5.46
N ASN A 222 5.02 -16.94 -4.25
CA ASN A 222 4.88 -16.16 -3.03
C ASN A 222 6.25 -15.93 -2.38
N VAL A 223 6.61 -14.66 -2.18
CA VAL A 223 7.83 -14.26 -1.45
C VAL A 223 7.41 -13.46 -0.25
N PHE A 224 7.89 -13.82 0.93
CA PHE A 224 7.53 -13.14 2.17
C PHE A 224 8.74 -12.46 2.79
N SER A 225 8.60 -11.19 3.14
CA SER A 225 9.63 -10.42 3.81
C SER A 225 9.00 -9.27 4.57
N THR A 226 9.38 -9.09 5.83
CA THR A 226 8.84 -8.05 6.71
C THR A 226 9.86 -7.02 7.15
N ASN A 227 11.15 -7.39 7.15
CA ASN A 227 12.25 -6.50 7.47
C ASN A 227 12.53 -5.54 6.29
N TYR A 228 12.84 -4.28 6.60
CA TYR A 228 13.04 -3.23 5.61
C TYR A 228 14.13 -3.56 4.59
N ASP A 229 15.34 -3.88 5.04
CA ASP A 229 16.50 -4.13 4.17
C ASP A 229 16.23 -5.26 3.18
N TYR A 230 15.64 -6.36 3.65
CA TYR A 230 15.30 -7.49 2.79
C TYR A 230 14.10 -7.22 1.88
N VAL A 231 13.16 -6.37 2.29
CA VAL A 231 12.08 -5.87 1.43
C VAL A 231 12.67 -5.05 0.28
N ILE A 232 13.56 -4.10 0.57
CA ILE A 232 14.25 -3.28 -0.43
C ILE A 232 15.08 -4.14 -1.37
N GLU A 233 15.89 -5.06 -0.82
CA GLU A 233 16.71 -5.98 -1.62
C GLU A 233 15.84 -6.77 -2.60
N ASN A 234 14.73 -7.32 -2.13
CA ASN A 234 13.81 -8.08 -2.97
C ASN A 234 13.14 -7.22 -4.06
N LEU A 235 12.70 -6.01 -3.70
CA LEU A 235 12.12 -5.06 -4.66
C LEU A 235 13.12 -4.68 -5.76
N ASN A 236 14.38 -4.40 -5.40
CA ASN A 236 15.44 -4.06 -6.34
C ASN A 236 15.86 -5.25 -7.22
N LYS A 237 15.89 -6.47 -6.68
CA LYS A 237 16.18 -7.70 -7.45
C LYS A 237 15.08 -8.04 -8.47
N GLY A 238 13.84 -7.64 -8.21
CA GLY A 238 12.72 -7.71 -9.14
C GLY A 238 11.57 -8.57 -8.65
N VAL A 239 10.40 -7.95 -8.52
CA VAL A 239 9.11 -8.58 -8.22
C VAL A 239 8.01 -7.99 -9.11
N LEU A 240 6.91 -8.72 -9.32
CA LEU A 240 5.81 -8.24 -10.19
C LEU A 240 4.82 -7.37 -9.43
N ILE A 241 4.48 -7.77 -8.21
CA ILE A 241 3.53 -7.06 -7.34
C ILE A 241 4.09 -7.09 -5.92
N TRP A 242 3.91 -5.98 -5.21
CA TRP A 242 4.14 -5.88 -3.77
C TRP A 242 2.81 -5.67 -3.06
N CYS A 243 2.41 -6.66 -2.26
CA CYS A 243 1.32 -6.58 -1.30
C CYS A 243 1.92 -6.17 0.06
N PHE A 244 1.47 -5.04 0.58
CA PHE A 244 2.11 -4.35 1.68
C PHE A 244 1.08 -3.90 2.71
N ASN A 245 1.22 -4.36 3.95
CA ASN A 245 0.31 -3.99 5.03
C ASN A 245 1.07 -3.63 6.31
N TYR A 246 1.20 -2.33 6.56
CA TYR A 246 1.85 -1.76 7.74
C TYR A 246 1.16 -0.48 8.21
N HIS A 247 1.38 -0.08 9.47
CA HIS A 247 0.98 1.25 9.92
C HIS A 247 1.79 2.32 9.20
N GLY A 248 1.12 3.44 8.97
CA GLY A 248 1.73 4.59 8.33
C GLY A 248 1.27 5.89 8.96
N HIS A 249 2.01 6.94 8.63
CA HIS A 249 1.68 8.33 8.97
C HIS A 249 2.17 9.28 7.88
N GLN A 250 1.56 10.46 7.76
CA GLN A 250 1.90 11.46 6.74
C GLN A 250 3.11 12.35 7.07
N GLU A 251 3.59 12.31 8.32
CA GLU A 251 4.64 13.21 8.79
C GLU A 251 5.98 12.98 8.07
N ASN A 252 6.85 14.00 8.00
CA ASN A 252 8.19 13.92 7.37
C ASN A 252 8.19 13.37 5.93
N GLY A 253 7.14 13.62 5.16
CA GLY A 253 7.05 13.12 3.78
C GLY A 253 6.52 11.70 3.68
N GLY A 254 5.88 11.19 4.74
CA GLY A 254 5.37 9.82 4.82
C GLY A 254 6.30 8.95 5.65
N LYS A 255 5.71 8.18 6.55
CA LYS A 255 6.36 7.24 7.45
C LYS A 255 5.62 5.91 7.41
N LEU A 256 6.37 4.83 7.51
CA LEU A 256 5.88 3.47 7.70
C LEU A 256 6.57 2.87 8.90
N GLU A 257 5.82 2.07 9.63
CA GLU A 257 6.34 1.35 10.78
C GLU A 257 6.64 -0.08 10.37
N ILE A 258 7.90 -0.42 10.12
CA ILE A 258 8.33 -1.70 9.50
C ILE A 258 9.02 -2.59 10.53
N TRP A 259 8.97 -3.91 10.36
CA TRP A 259 9.57 -4.89 11.29
C TRP A 259 11.05 -4.59 11.56
N ASP A 260 11.38 -4.50 12.85
CA ASP A 260 12.69 -4.12 13.35
C ASP A 260 13.36 -5.30 14.07
N PRO A 261 14.39 -5.92 13.45
CA PRO A 261 15.10 -7.04 14.03
C PRO A 261 15.90 -6.67 15.30
N GLU A 262 16.14 -5.38 15.53
CA GLU A 262 16.88 -4.89 16.70
C GLU A 262 15.98 -4.72 17.93
N SER A 263 14.65 -4.75 17.76
CA SER A 263 13.73 -4.68 18.89
C SER A 263 13.96 -5.83 19.89
N PRO A 264 14.03 -5.56 21.21
CA PRO A 264 14.15 -6.60 22.24
C PRO A 264 13.02 -7.64 22.27
N TYR A 265 11.89 -7.37 21.60
CA TYR A 265 10.75 -8.28 21.48
C TYR A 265 10.78 -9.13 20.21
N VAL A 266 11.72 -8.87 19.31
CA VAL A 266 11.87 -9.58 18.05
C VAL A 266 12.88 -10.71 18.20
N TYR A 267 12.50 -11.91 17.73
CA TYR A 267 13.34 -13.11 17.78
C TYR A 267 13.65 -13.68 16.41
N GLU A 268 13.06 -13.10 15.37
CA GLU A 268 13.22 -13.48 13.98
C GLU A 268 13.62 -12.25 13.20
N GLU A 269 14.75 -12.32 12.50
CA GLU A 269 15.30 -11.19 11.78
C GLU A 269 14.38 -10.73 10.64
N ASN A 270 13.85 -11.69 9.87
CA ASN A 270 12.92 -11.45 8.78
C ASN A 270 11.87 -12.57 8.73
N PRO A 271 10.83 -12.55 9.56
CA PRO A 271 9.77 -13.56 9.50
C PRO A 271 8.94 -13.42 8.22
N TRP A 272 8.23 -14.49 7.84
CA TRP A 272 7.22 -14.45 6.79
C TRP A 272 6.22 -13.31 7.04
N ARG A 273 5.73 -13.22 8.28
CA ARG A 273 4.74 -12.25 8.72
C ARG A 273 5.04 -11.83 10.14
N ALA A 274 4.82 -10.55 10.45
CA ALA A 274 5.04 -10.02 11.79
C ALA A 274 4.12 -10.72 12.80
N TYR A 275 4.58 -10.79 14.03
CA TYR A 275 3.82 -11.33 15.15
C TYR A 275 4.16 -10.53 16.40
N GLU A 276 3.21 -10.45 17.34
CA GLU A 276 3.38 -9.69 18.55
C GLU A 276 3.50 -10.58 19.78
N SER A 277 4.20 -10.06 20.79
CA SER A 277 4.24 -10.63 22.13
C SER A 277 3.54 -9.71 23.13
N ILE A 278 2.97 -10.29 24.19
CA ILE A 278 2.33 -9.51 25.25
C ILE A 278 3.38 -8.73 26.04
N LEU A 279 3.31 -7.38 26.01
CA LEU A 279 4.26 -6.46 26.66
C LEU A 279 4.32 -6.62 28.19
N ILE A 280 3.17 -6.65 28.87
CA ILE A 280 3.12 -6.69 30.35
C ILE A 280 2.65 -8.06 30.83
N LYS A 281 3.59 -8.98 30.97
CA LYS A 281 3.39 -10.31 31.56
C LYS A 281 4.48 -10.58 32.60
N SER A 282 4.15 -11.28 33.68
CA SER A 282 5.08 -11.60 34.78
C SER A 282 6.40 -12.27 34.38
N GLY A 283 6.49 -12.82 33.16
CA GLY A 283 7.72 -13.39 32.59
C GLY A 283 8.45 -12.54 31.55
N ASN A 284 7.99 -11.32 31.26
CA ASN A 284 8.57 -10.40 30.25
C ASN A 284 8.80 -8.97 30.81
N ILE A 285 8.75 -8.78 32.13
CA ILE A 285 8.84 -7.43 32.74
C ILE A 285 10.22 -6.80 32.50
N ASP A 286 11.27 -7.61 32.48
CA ASP A 286 12.63 -7.19 32.13
C ASP A 286 12.71 -6.73 30.67
N GLU A 287 12.21 -7.53 29.73
CA GLU A 287 12.09 -7.15 28.30
C GLU A 287 11.33 -5.83 28.13
N PHE A 288 10.28 -5.60 28.91
CA PHE A 288 9.54 -4.34 28.90
C PHE A 288 10.37 -3.12 29.30
N PHE A 289 11.20 -3.23 30.34
CA PHE A 289 12.09 -2.12 30.71
C PHE A 289 13.19 -1.87 29.69
N VAL A 290 13.72 -2.93 29.08
CA VAL A 290 14.72 -2.83 27.99
C VAL A 290 14.09 -2.16 26.77
N TRP A 291 12.89 -2.56 26.38
CA TRP A 291 12.14 -1.95 25.29
C TRP A 291 11.85 -0.47 25.52
N ILE A 292 11.54 -0.04 26.75
CA ILE A 292 11.39 1.40 27.07
C ILE A 292 12.68 2.16 26.74
N GLY A 293 13.84 1.62 27.15
CA GLY A 293 15.13 2.22 26.84
C GLY A 293 15.37 2.31 25.33
N PHE A 294 15.16 1.20 24.62
CA PHE A 294 15.26 1.09 23.17
C PHE A 294 14.38 2.11 22.44
N HIS A 295 13.09 2.20 22.79
CA HIS A 295 12.14 3.09 22.11
C HIS A 295 12.42 4.56 22.41
N LEU A 296 12.76 4.90 23.66
CA LEU A 296 13.17 6.26 24.02
C LEU A 296 14.43 6.70 23.27
N HIS A 297 15.39 5.79 23.07
CA HIS A 297 16.59 6.08 22.29
C HIS A 297 16.24 6.46 20.85
N HIS A 298 15.49 5.62 20.13
CA HIS A 298 15.06 5.88 18.75
C HIS A 298 14.22 7.16 18.63
N LEU A 299 13.34 7.42 19.60
CA LEU A 299 12.55 8.65 19.62
C LEU A 299 13.43 9.91 19.78
N PHE A 300 14.52 9.82 20.56
CA PHE A 300 15.49 10.91 20.66
C PHE A 300 16.33 11.07 19.39
N GLU A 301 16.73 9.98 18.74
CA GLU A 301 17.43 10.03 17.44
C GLU A 301 16.57 10.71 16.37
N LEU A 302 15.30 10.33 16.25
CA LEU A 302 14.34 10.99 15.35
C LEU A 302 14.15 12.48 15.66
N ALA A 303 14.33 12.89 16.92
CA ALA A 303 14.29 14.28 17.34
C ALA A 303 15.64 15.02 17.18
N GLY A 304 16.70 14.33 16.73
CA GLY A 304 18.06 14.87 16.61
C GLY A 304 18.73 15.15 17.96
N ILE A 305 18.34 14.42 19.02
CA ILE A 305 18.83 14.59 20.39
C ILE A 305 19.81 13.46 20.73
N GLU A 306 21.08 13.80 20.99
CA GLU A 306 22.06 12.82 21.47
C GLU A 306 21.68 12.28 22.87
N ASN A 307 21.62 10.94 23.04
CA ASN A 307 21.32 10.32 24.32
C ASN A 307 22.06 9.00 24.59
N THR A 308 23.29 9.11 25.08
CA THR A 308 24.17 7.98 25.42
C THR A 308 23.78 7.19 26.68
N TYR A 309 22.86 7.70 27.51
CA TYR A 309 22.45 7.03 28.76
C TYR A 309 21.26 6.10 28.56
N VAL A 310 20.32 6.51 27.70
CA VAL A 310 19.13 5.74 27.36
C VAL A 310 19.47 4.60 26.39
N GLU A 311 20.41 4.80 25.47
CA GLU A 311 21.02 3.76 24.64
C GLU A 311 21.46 2.55 25.49
N LYS A 312 22.25 2.80 26.55
CA LYS A 312 22.71 1.77 27.49
C LYS A 312 21.61 1.04 28.26
N TRP A 313 20.41 1.61 28.35
CA TRP A 313 19.26 0.94 28.98
C TRP A 313 18.60 -0.04 28.02
N GLY A 314 18.56 0.28 26.73
CA GLY A 314 18.10 -0.61 25.66
C GLY A 314 19.02 -1.82 25.44
N ASP A 315 20.28 -1.74 25.86
CA ASP A 315 21.27 -2.83 25.73
C ASP A 315 21.36 -3.76 26.95
N LEU A 316 20.51 -3.57 27.97
CA LEU A 316 20.60 -4.39 29.17
C LEU A 316 20.22 -5.85 28.86
N PRO A 317 21.05 -6.83 29.24
CA PRO A 317 20.77 -8.23 28.93
C PRO A 317 19.49 -8.68 29.64
N THR A 318 18.54 -9.18 28.87
CA THR A 318 17.34 -9.86 29.39
C THR A 318 17.71 -11.27 29.83
N ILE A 319 17.01 -11.81 30.83
CA ILE A 319 17.22 -13.21 31.23
C ILE A 319 16.27 -14.04 30.37
N PRO A 320 16.75 -14.89 29.44
CA PRO A 320 15.91 -15.62 28.50
C PRO A 320 15.19 -16.81 29.15
N PHE A 321 14.73 -16.68 30.40
CA PHE A 321 14.03 -17.75 31.11
C PHE A 321 12.59 -17.35 31.37
N GLN A 322 11.74 -17.70 30.42
CA GLN A 322 10.32 -17.39 30.50
C GLN A 322 9.53 -18.51 31.19
N LEU A 323 8.92 -18.19 32.34
CA LEU A 323 8.10 -19.14 33.11
C LEU A 323 6.73 -19.44 32.47
N PHE A 324 6.24 -18.57 31.60
CA PHE A 324 4.93 -18.69 30.97
C PHE A 324 5.07 -18.65 29.47
N GLN A 325 4.24 -19.40 28.75
CA GLN A 325 4.27 -19.42 27.29
C GLN A 325 4.06 -18.01 26.71
N LYS A 326 5.02 -17.53 25.91
CA LYS A 326 4.82 -16.45 24.95
C LYS A 326 3.76 -16.85 23.93
N LYS A 327 3.09 -15.85 23.40
CA LYS A 327 2.01 -15.91 22.42
C LYS A 327 2.52 -15.09 21.23
N GLY A 328 2.42 -15.62 20.01
CA GLY A 328 2.94 -14.99 18.78
C GLY A 328 4.00 -15.85 18.09
N SER A 329 3.78 -16.13 16.79
CA SER A 329 4.69 -16.84 15.86
C SER A 329 4.14 -16.68 14.44
N THR A 330 4.88 -17.03 13.38
CA THR A 330 4.33 -16.88 12.02
C THR A 330 3.12 -17.79 11.75
N GLU A 331 3.06 -19.01 12.34
CA GLU A 331 1.91 -19.93 12.21
C GLU A 331 0.66 -19.41 12.95
N ASN A 332 0.87 -18.70 14.06
CA ASN A 332 -0.18 -18.10 14.85
C ASN A 332 0.31 -16.74 15.37
N PRO A 333 0.11 -15.67 14.59
CA PRO A 333 0.68 -14.33 14.82
C PRO A 333 -0.08 -13.61 15.94
N ASP A 334 -0.23 -14.28 17.08
CA ASP A 334 -1.07 -13.92 18.22
C ASP A 334 -1.04 -12.41 18.49
N VAL A 335 -2.24 -11.85 18.77
CA VAL A 335 -2.55 -10.45 19.15
C VAL A 335 -2.84 -9.42 18.04
N ALA A 336 -2.78 -9.74 16.74
CA ALA A 336 -3.18 -8.73 15.72
C ALA A 336 -4.66 -8.27 15.74
N PHE A 337 -5.55 -8.91 16.52
CA PHE A 337 -7.00 -8.64 16.45
C PHE A 337 -7.74 -8.57 17.80
N LEU A 338 -7.32 -9.26 18.87
CA LEU A 338 -8.05 -9.28 20.16
C LEU A 338 -7.19 -9.94 21.26
N ASN A 339 -6.47 -9.16 22.07
CA ASN A 339 -5.97 -9.58 23.38
C ASN A 339 -6.89 -9.13 24.55
N PRO A 340 -7.89 -9.95 24.93
CA PRO A 340 -8.85 -9.63 26.00
C PRO A 340 -8.24 -9.50 27.40
N GLN A 341 -6.98 -9.91 27.62
CA GLN A 341 -6.30 -9.77 28.91
C GLN A 341 -5.75 -8.35 29.13
N LEU A 342 -5.35 -7.66 28.05
CA LEU A 342 -4.88 -6.27 28.09
C LEU A 342 -6.03 -5.26 28.24
N THR A 343 -7.22 -5.63 27.75
CA THR A 343 -8.49 -4.90 27.91
C THR A 343 -8.83 -4.48 29.35
N GLY A 344 -8.50 -5.32 30.34
CA GLY A 344 -8.84 -5.06 31.74
C GLY A 344 -7.88 -4.10 32.45
N LEU A 345 -6.59 -4.14 32.12
CA LEU A 345 -5.53 -3.36 32.77
C LEU A 345 -5.49 -1.92 32.23
N SER A 346 -5.69 -1.76 30.92
CA SER A 346 -5.54 -0.48 30.20
C SER A 346 -6.56 0.59 30.61
N ASN A 347 -7.81 0.19 30.92
CA ASN A 347 -8.89 1.09 31.35
C ASN A 347 -8.56 1.93 32.60
N THR A 348 -7.62 1.47 33.44
CA THR A 348 -7.24 2.17 34.66
C THR A 348 -6.14 3.22 34.40
N LEU A 349 -5.43 3.11 33.27
CA LEU A 349 -4.23 3.87 32.95
C LEU A 349 -4.41 4.87 31.79
N HIS A 350 -5.61 4.95 31.19
CA HIS A 350 -5.96 5.80 30.03
C HIS A 350 -5.39 7.24 30.06
N PHE A 351 -5.34 7.88 31.23
CA PHE A 351 -4.86 9.27 31.36
C PHE A 351 -3.35 9.44 31.14
N LEU A 352 -2.58 8.35 31.25
CA LEU A 352 -1.12 8.37 31.08
C LEU A 352 -0.73 8.29 29.60
N TYR A 353 -1.51 7.60 28.76
CA TYR A 353 -1.19 7.30 27.35
C TYR A 353 -1.25 8.51 26.42
N GLU A 354 -2.25 9.39 26.58
CA GLU A 354 -2.37 10.59 25.71
C GLU A 354 -1.25 11.63 25.93
N ASN A 355 -0.41 11.47 26.97
CA ASN A 355 0.56 12.47 27.39
C ASN A 355 1.98 11.93 27.68
N LEU A 356 2.24 10.63 27.50
CA LEU A 356 3.56 10.01 27.74
C LEU A 356 3.94 8.98 26.66
N ILE A 357 5.25 8.77 26.51
CA ILE A 357 5.96 7.88 25.56
C ILE A 357 5.78 6.38 25.91
N PHE A 358 4.73 6.01 26.64
CA PHE A 358 4.45 4.62 27.00
C PHE A 358 3.23 4.15 26.25
N ASP A 359 3.43 3.47 25.14
CA ASP A 359 2.33 2.86 24.40
C ASP A 359 2.20 1.39 24.83
N VAL A 360 1.29 1.13 25.77
CA VAL A 360 0.89 -0.24 26.11
C VAL A 360 -0.24 -0.57 25.16
N TRP A 361 0.14 -1.04 23.97
CA TRP A 361 -0.80 -1.48 22.94
C TRP A 361 -1.55 -2.72 23.45
N GLY A 362 -2.77 -2.49 23.94
CA GLY A 362 -3.78 -3.49 24.14
C GLY A 362 -5.04 -3.07 23.38
N PRO A 363 -5.90 -4.02 22.96
CA PRO A 363 -7.24 -3.65 22.50
C PRO A 363 -8.03 -3.06 23.65
N TRP A 364 -8.11 -1.74 23.65
CA TRP A 364 -9.20 -0.98 24.22
C TRP A 364 -10.49 -1.43 23.56
N PRO A 365 -11.53 -1.90 24.28
CA PRO A 365 -12.67 -2.37 23.52
C PRO A 365 -14.05 -2.02 24.05
N PHE A 366 -14.27 -1.08 24.98
CA PHE A 366 -15.66 -0.81 25.40
C PHE A 366 -15.99 0.69 25.65
N MET A 367 -16.56 1.36 24.66
CA MET A 367 -17.49 2.49 24.84
C MET A 367 -18.91 1.96 25.09
N VAL A 368 -19.66 2.64 25.96
CA VAL A 368 -21.11 2.39 26.10
C VAL A 368 -21.81 3.20 25.03
N TYR A 369 -22.62 2.53 24.21
CA TYR A 369 -23.40 3.19 23.17
C TYR A 369 -24.41 4.15 23.84
N ARG A 370 -24.11 5.46 23.86
CA ARG A 370 -24.96 6.47 24.54
C ARG A 370 -26.41 6.36 24.10
N ASP A 371 -26.66 6.09 22.83
CA ASP A 371 -28.02 5.91 22.31
C ASP A 371 -28.74 4.66 22.86
N ARG A 372 -28.04 3.59 23.26
CA ARG A 372 -28.67 2.44 23.96
C ARG A 372 -29.05 2.79 25.40
N LEU A 373 -28.35 3.74 26.04
CA LEU A 373 -28.72 4.28 27.34
C LEU A 373 -29.95 5.20 27.25
N PHE A 374 -30.05 6.00 26.19
CA PHE A 374 -31.12 7.01 26.04
C PHE A 374 -32.34 6.50 25.25
N HIS A 375 -32.19 5.51 24.37
CA HIS A 375 -33.23 4.96 23.49
C HIS A 375 -33.24 3.40 23.45
N PRO A 376 -33.36 2.71 24.59
CA PRO A 376 -33.18 1.26 24.67
C PRO A 376 -34.21 0.44 23.88
N LEU A 377 -35.44 0.95 23.74
CA LEU A 377 -36.53 0.23 23.06
C LEU A 377 -36.40 0.30 21.53
N GLU A 378 -36.18 1.50 20.97
CA GLU A 378 -35.98 1.70 19.51
C GLU A 378 -34.75 0.95 18.98
N ARG A 379 -33.69 0.84 19.79
CA ARG A 379 -32.45 0.22 19.37
C ARG A 379 -32.41 -1.29 19.61
N SER A 380 -33.34 -1.86 20.40
CA SER A 380 -33.42 -3.32 20.64
C SER A 380 -33.72 -4.11 19.37
N GLU A 381 -34.41 -3.50 18.42
CA GLU A 381 -34.77 -4.07 17.11
C GLU A 381 -33.60 -4.05 16.11
N GLN A 382 -32.48 -3.38 16.43
CA GLN A 382 -31.34 -3.18 15.51
C GLN A 382 -30.11 -4.05 15.85
N ASP A 383 -30.23 -4.98 16.81
CA ASP A 383 -29.17 -5.91 17.24
C ASP A 383 -27.80 -5.28 17.61
N LEU A 384 -27.75 -3.98 17.90
CA LEU A 384 -26.51 -3.29 18.27
C LEU A 384 -26.01 -3.73 19.66
N PRO A 385 -24.70 -3.94 19.90
CA PRO A 385 -24.21 -4.33 21.22
C PRO A 385 -24.30 -3.17 22.24
N LEU A 386 -24.47 -3.47 23.54
CA LEU A 386 -24.50 -2.47 24.62
C LEU A 386 -23.11 -1.84 24.85
N PHE A 387 -22.07 -2.64 24.65
CA PHE A 387 -20.67 -2.25 24.75
C PHE A 387 -20.03 -2.41 23.37
N ASN A 388 -19.23 -1.44 22.95
CA ASN A 388 -18.66 -1.36 21.60
C ASN A 388 -17.17 -0.95 21.66
N PHE A 389 -16.35 -1.24 20.66
CA PHE A 389 -14.93 -0.82 20.67
C PHE A 389 -14.76 0.69 20.74
N ALA A 390 -13.71 1.16 21.42
CA ALA A 390 -13.32 2.56 21.36
C ALA A 390 -12.97 2.91 19.91
N ASN A 391 -13.44 4.07 19.43
CA ASN A 391 -13.31 4.53 18.04
C ASN A 391 -14.10 3.76 16.96
N GLY A 392 -14.82 2.68 17.31
CA GLY A 392 -15.76 2.00 16.41
C GLY A 392 -17.18 2.57 16.51
N ASP A 393 -17.99 2.42 15.46
CA ASP A 393 -19.39 2.89 15.43
C ASP A 393 -20.42 1.83 15.85
N GLY A 394 -19.99 0.67 16.38
CA GLY A 394 -20.88 -0.42 16.78
C GLY A 394 -21.01 -1.53 15.76
N LYS A 395 -20.53 -1.28 14.53
CA LYS A 395 -20.44 -2.26 13.44
C LYS A 395 -19.04 -2.28 12.83
N VAL A 396 -18.33 -1.15 12.80
CA VAL A 396 -16.87 -1.06 12.56
C VAL A 396 -16.11 -1.43 13.80
N PHE A 397 -15.24 -2.43 13.65
CA PHE A 397 -14.07 -2.53 14.49
C PHE A 397 -12.97 -1.71 13.84
N HIS A 398 -12.53 -0.65 14.52
CA HIS A 398 -11.19 -0.11 14.32
C HIS A 398 -10.32 -0.85 15.32
N MET A 399 -9.49 -1.75 14.83
CA MET A 399 -8.51 -2.40 15.67
C MET A 399 -7.52 -1.34 16.16
N PRO A 400 -7.04 -1.45 17.41
CA PRO A 400 -5.85 -0.70 17.78
C PRO A 400 -4.73 -1.05 16.79
N PRO A 401 -3.84 -0.12 16.45
CA PRO A 401 -2.62 -0.44 15.72
C PRO A 401 -1.93 -1.69 16.27
N THR A 402 -2.05 -2.79 15.55
CA THR A 402 -1.33 -4.03 15.81
C THR A 402 -0.15 -4.09 14.86
N GLY A 403 0.99 -4.58 15.33
CA GLY A 403 2.20 -4.83 14.54
C GLY A 403 3.23 -3.69 14.51
N GLY A 404 3.01 -2.63 15.28
CA GLY A 404 3.77 -1.40 15.14
C GLY A 404 4.93 -1.23 16.13
N GLN A 405 4.66 -0.54 17.24
CA GLN A 405 5.72 0.12 17.99
C GLN A 405 6.55 -0.81 18.88
N SER A 406 6.03 -2.01 19.16
CA SER A 406 6.74 -2.98 19.98
C SER A 406 7.84 -3.71 19.21
N THR A 407 7.67 -3.86 17.89
CA THR A 407 8.49 -4.71 17.04
C THR A 407 8.89 -4.04 15.74
N GLY A 408 8.65 -2.73 15.60
CA GLY A 408 8.88 -1.99 14.36
C GLY A 408 9.62 -0.68 14.56
N SER A 409 10.27 -0.25 13.49
CA SER A 409 11.01 1.01 13.37
C SER A 409 10.33 1.90 12.34
N ILE A 410 10.56 3.21 12.46
CA ILE A 410 9.97 4.20 11.56
C ILE A 410 10.89 4.42 10.36
N ILE A 411 10.39 4.05 9.19
CA ILE A 411 11.03 4.27 7.88
C ILE A 411 10.28 5.37 7.14
N THR A 412 11.01 6.30 6.52
CA THR A 412 10.46 7.48 5.84
C THR A 412 10.54 7.36 4.32
N GLY A 413 9.83 8.26 3.62
CA GLY A 413 9.91 8.33 2.15
C GLY A 413 11.28 8.72 1.61
N LEU A 414 12.16 9.28 2.44
CA LEU A 414 13.56 9.58 2.07
C LEU A 414 14.40 8.31 2.10
N ASP A 415 14.23 7.47 3.13
CA ASP A 415 14.96 6.20 3.24
C ASP A 415 14.66 5.31 2.02
N PHE A 416 13.37 5.19 1.66
CA PHE A 416 12.98 4.51 0.41
C PHE A 416 13.56 5.14 -0.86
N ASP A 417 13.78 6.46 -0.91
CA ASP A 417 14.31 7.16 -2.10
C ASP A 417 15.82 6.95 -2.25
N ASP A 418 16.52 6.82 -1.11
CA ASP A 418 17.95 6.55 -1.06
C ASP A 418 18.25 5.07 -1.37
N ASP A 419 17.42 4.14 -0.90
CA ASP A 419 17.69 2.69 -0.96
C ASP A 419 17.00 1.96 -2.12
N LEU A 420 15.89 2.48 -2.66
CA LEU A 420 15.30 1.92 -3.88
C LEU A 420 16.13 2.34 -5.10
N GLU A 421 16.34 1.39 -6.01
CA GLU A 421 17.01 1.66 -7.27
C GLU A 421 15.97 1.86 -8.39
N ASN A 422 15.78 0.87 -9.25
CA ASN A 422 14.70 0.86 -10.23
C ASN A 422 13.98 -0.48 -10.15
N ILE A 423 12.80 -0.53 -9.54
CA ILE A 423 12.07 -1.77 -9.21
C ILE A 423 11.30 -2.37 -10.41
N HIS A 424 11.76 -2.07 -11.64
CA HIS A 424 11.42 -2.78 -12.87
C HIS A 424 9.92 -3.01 -13.16
N SER A 425 9.07 -1.99 -13.10
CA SER A 425 7.63 -2.11 -13.41
C SER A 425 6.85 -3.04 -12.46
N CYS A 426 7.12 -2.94 -11.16
CA CYS A 426 6.33 -3.55 -10.10
C CYS A 426 4.95 -2.85 -9.94
N GLY A 427 3.91 -3.58 -9.55
CA GLY A 427 2.67 -3.02 -9.03
C GLY A 427 2.65 -2.97 -7.51
N MET A 428 1.86 -2.09 -6.89
CA MET A 428 1.75 -2.03 -5.43
C MET A 428 0.29 -1.98 -4.98
N ASN A 429 -0.05 -2.88 -4.06
CA ASN A 429 -1.29 -2.87 -3.30
C ASN A 429 -0.92 -2.67 -1.83
N SER A 430 -1.34 -1.56 -1.24
CA SER A 430 -0.96 -1.17 0.10
C SER A 430 -2.17 -0.89 0.98
N ILE A 431 -2.15 -1.46 2.19
CA ILE A 431 -2.95 -1.06 3.33
C ILE A 431 -2.01 -0.39 4.34
N SER A 432 -1.93 0.93 4.27
CA SER A 432 -1.18 1.72 5.24
C SER A 432 -1.80 3.08 5.40
N CYS A 433 -1.98 3.55 6.64
CA CYS A 433 -2.68 4.79 6.91
C CYS A 433 -1.84 6.02 6.53
N PHE A 434 -2.36 6.93 5.71
CA PHE A 434 -1.76 8.24 5.40
C PHE A 434 -0.41 8.33 4.62
N PRO A 435 0.20 7.29 4.03
CA PRO A 435 1.38 7.48 3.17
C PRO A 435 1.03 8.03 1.78
N ALA A 436 -0.23 7.99 1.33
CA ALA A 436 -0.56 8.51 0.01
C ALA A 436 -0.47 10.05 -0.06
N ASN A 437 -0.19 10.58 -1.24
CA ASN A 437 0.05 12.02 -1.47
C ASN A 437 1.22 12.64 -0.67
N THR A 438 2.02 11.81 0.00
CA THR A 438 3.27 12.23 0.63
C THR A 438 4.45 12.03 -0.33
N TYR A 439 5.67 12.31 0.13
CA TYR A 439 6.88 12.01 -0.63
C TYR A 439 7.01 10.50 -0.88
N MET A 440 6.65 9.66 0.10
CA MET A 440 6.67 8.19 0.03
C MET A 440 6.01 7.64 -1.24
N HIS A 441 4.78 8.06 -1.56
CA HIS A 441 4.11 7.56 -2.77
C HIS A 441 4.80 8.01 -4.07
N LEU A 442 5.37 9.23 -4.07
CA LEU A 442 6.11 9.75 -5.22
C LEU A 442 7.40 8.98 -5.41
N THR A 443 8.09 8.66 -4.31
CA THR A 443 9.27 7.80 -4.28
C THR A 443 8.95 6.47 -4.97
N TRP A 444 7.98 5.70 -4.48
CA TRP A 444 7.64 4.40 -5.10
C TRP A 444 7.27 4.52 -6.58
N MET A 445 6.51 5.55 -6.95
CA MET A 445 6.17 5.83 -8.34
C MET A 445 7.43 6.10 -9.18
N ARG A 446 8.36 6.94 -8.71
CA ARG A 446 9.60 7.30 -9.42
C ARG A 446 10.49 6.08 -9.59
N HIS A 447 10.64 5.27 -8.55
CA HIS A 447 11.53 4.12 -8.55
C HIS A 447 11.04 2.95 -9.40
N GLY A 448 9.76 2.84 -9.74
CA GLY A 448 9.38 1.77 -10.68
C GLY A 448 7.95 1.33 -10.61
N MET A 449 7.17 1.79 -9.62
CA MET A 449 5.80 1.32 -9.49
C MET A 449 4.95 1.79 -10.67
N THR A 450 4.34 0.83 -11.36
CA THR A 450 3.47 1.08 -12.50
C THR A 450 2.11 1.56 -12.02
N TRP A 451 1.58 0.91 -10.98
CA TRP A 451 0.41 1.38 -10.25
C TRP A 451 0.65 1.30 -8.75
N ILE A 452 -0.04 2.16 -8.02
CA ILE A 452 -0.04 2.16 -6.56
C ILE A 452 -1.49 2.29 -6.11
N ILE A 453 -1.96 1.37 -5.29
CA ILE A 453 -3.20 1.53 -4.55
C ILE A 453 -2.86 1.65 -3.08
N ILE A 454 -3.24 2.76 -2.45
CA ILE A 454 -2.72 3.18 -1.15
C ILE A 454 -3.68 4.18 -0.49
N ASP A 455 -3.69 4.20 0.84
CA ASP A 455 -4.58 5.07 1.60
C ASP A 455 -4.00 6.48 1.87
N PRO A 456 -4.71 7.55 1.46
CA PRO A 456 -4.40 8.93 1.83
C PRO A 456 -4.85 9.34 3.24
N TRP A 457 -5.73 8.56 3.89
CA TRP A 457 -6.24 8.86 5.23
C TRP A 457 -6.09 7.66 6.17
N SER A 458 -6.98 7.52 7.15
CA SER A 458 -7.11 6.29 7.92
C SER A 458 -7.90 5.28 7.11
N THR A 459 -7.58 4.01 7.29
CA THR A 459 -8.32 2.87 6.76
C THR A 459 -8.67 1.95 7.90
N SER A 460 -9.77 1.21 7.78
CA SER A 460 -10.14 0.19 8.75
C SER A 460 -9.47 -1.14 8.40
N ASP A 461 -9.49 -2.08 9.34
CA ASP A 461 -8.95 -3.44 9.14
C ASP A 461 -9.71 -4.22 8.06
N TRP A 462 -10.89 -3.73 7.65
CA TRP A 462 -11.67 -4.32 6.59
C TRP A 462 -11.03 -4.14 5.22
N ALA A 463 -10.05 -3.24 5.06
CA ALA A 463 -9.24 -3.17 3.85
C ALA A 463 -8.55 -4.48 3.51
N GLY A 464 -8.30 -5.36 4.48
CA GLY A 464 -7.80 -6.72 4.20
C GLY A 464 -8.69 -7.49 3.22
N VAL A 465 -10.02 -7.28 3.27
CA VAL A 465 -10.97 -7.83 2.29
C VAL A 465 -10.71 -7.28 0.89
N TRP A 466 -10.46 -5.97 0.77
CA TRP A 466 -10.17 -5.34 -0.51
C TRP A 466 -8.82 -5.84 -1.06
N GLU A 467 -7.75 -5.83 -0.26
CA GLU A 467 -6.40 -6.18 -0.72
C GLU A 467 -6.36 -7.63 -1.22
N GLN A 468 -6.94 -8.56 -0.45
CA GLN A 468 -6.98 -9.97 -0.83
C GLN A 468 -7.86 -10.24 -2.07
N MET A 469 -8.80 -9.34 -2.39
CA MET A 469 -9.58 -9.42 -3.62
C MET A 469 -8.77 -8.99 -4.86
N MET A 470 -7.74 -8.16 -4.73
CA MET A 470 -7.00 -7.65 -5.89
C MET A 470 -6.39 -8.79 -6.71
N ILE A 471 -5.60 -9.67 -6.09
CA ILE A 471 -4.95 -10.79 -6.79
C ILE A 471 -5.99 -11.74 -7.40
N LYS A 472 -7.08 -12.03 -6.66
CA LYS A 472 -8.20 -12.81 -7.19
C LYS A 472 -8.77 -12.19 -8.47
N LEU A 473 -9.05 -10.89 -8.45
CA LEU A 473 -9.68 -10.20 -9.58
C LEU A 473 -8.70 -10.09 -10.75
N TYR A 474 -7.41 -9.88 -10.51
CA TYR A 474 -6.40 -9.95 -11.58
C TYR A 474 -6.41 -11.30 -12.27
N ALA A 475 -6.42 -12.40 -11.49
CA ALA A 475 -6.49 -13.77 -12.00
C ALA A 475 -7.78 -14.07 -12.81
N MET A 476 -8.85 -13.32 -12.54
CA MET A 476 -10.11 -13.41 -13.27
C MET A 476 -10.16 -12.54 -14.53
N GLY A 477 -9.10 -11.79 -14.86
CA GLY A 477 -9.02 -10.97 -16.08
C GLY A 477 -9.48 -9.52 -15.92
N TYR A 478 -9.59 -9.02 -14.69
CA TYR A 478 -9.98 -7.63 -14.42
C TYR A 478 -8.81 -6.66 -14.59
N THR A 479 -9.09 -5.44 -15.06
CA THR A 479 -8.10 -4.36 -15.01
C THR A 479 -7.84 -3.92 -13.56
N VAL A 480 -6.77 -3.16 -13.32
CA VAL A 480 -6.49 -2.59 -11.99
C VAL A 480 -7.64 -1.71 -11.51
N GLY A 481 -8.22 -0.91 -12.40
CA GLY A 481 -9.35 -0.03 -12.06
C GLY A 481 -10.62 -0.80 -11.70
N GLU A 482 -10.97 -1.84 -12.46
CA GLU A 482 -12.15 -2.67 -12.16
C GLU A 482 -11.96 -3.45 -10.85
N ALA A 483 -10.76 -3.96 -10.61
CA ALA A 483 -10.41 -4.65 -9.38
C ALA A 483 -10.55 -3.70 -8.18
N TYR A 484 -9.93 -2.52 -8.26
CA TYR A 484 -10.03 -1.46 -7.25
C TYR A 484 -11.50 -1.12 -6.95
N GLU A 485 -12.30 -0.82 -7.97
CA GLU A 485 -13.71 -0.46 -7.81
C GLU A 485 -14.50 -1.54 -7.07
N ARG A 486 -14.36 -2.80 -7.49
CA ARG A 486 -15.07 -3.93 -6.88
C ARG A 486 -14.61 -4.23 -5.46
N GLY A 487 -13.31 -4.14 -5.21
CA GLY A 487 -12.78 -4.31 -3.86
C GLY A 487 -13.31 -3.22 -2.94
N ILE A 488 -13.33 -1.97 -3.38
CA ILE A 488 -13.81 -0.85 -2.56
C ILE A 488 -15.33 -0.95 -2.30
N ARG A 489 -16.11 -1.42 -3.26
CA ARG A 489 -17.54 -1.75 -3.07
C ARG A 489 -17.78 -2.85 -2.04
N ALA A 490 -16.82 -3.75 -1.82
CA ALA A 490 -16.93 -4.79 -0.81
C ALA A 490 -16.82 -4.24 0.63
N VAL A 491 -16.11 -3.12 0.80
CA VAL A 491 -15.67 -2.65 2.12
C VAL A 491 -16.19 -1.27 2.52
N GLY A 492 -16.86 -0.54 1.63
CA GLY A 492 -17.39 0.77 1.99
C GLY A 492 -18.55 1.29 1.14
N PRO A 493 -19.00 2.54 1.40
CA PRO A 493 -20.18 3.12 0.75
C PRO A 493 -19.97 3.39 -0.74
N GLU A 494 -21.07 3.48 -1.49
CA GLU A 494 -21.06 3.94 -2.88
C GLU A 494 -21.80 5.28 -2.94
N TYR A 495 -21.03 6.37 -2.79
CA TYR A 495 -21.59 7.71 -2.63
C TYR A 495 -22.42 8.17 -3.83
N SER A 496 -22.05 7.76 -5.04
CA SER A 496 -22.79 8.06 -6.28
C SER A 496 -24.04 7.20 -6.47
N CYS A 497 -24.08 6.00 -5.89
CA CYS A 497 -25.12 5.01 -6.15
C CYS A 497 -26.10 4.83 -4.98
N ASN A 498 -26.04 5.72 -3.97
CA ASN A 498 -26.87 5.71 -2.76
C ASN A 498 -26.77 4.41 -1.93
N GLN A 499 -25.67 3.65 -2.06
CA GLN A 499 -25.37 2.56 -1.14
C GLN A 499 -24.66 3.12 0.08
N TRP A 500 -25.30 2.99 1.23
CA TRP A 500 -24.70 3.37 2.51
C TRP A 500 -24.05 2.18 3.19
N TRP A 501 -22.89 2.43 3.75
CA TRP A 501 -22.18 1.48 4.59
C TRP A 501 -21.75 2.13 5.89
N TRP A 502 -21.58 1.32 6.93
CA TRP A 502 -21.26 1.80 8.26
C TRP A 502 -19.80 2.28 8.36
N ASP A 503 -18.89 1.66 7.62
CA ASP A 503 -17.50 2.10 7.55
C ASP A 503 -17.34 3.26 6.56
N THR A 504 -17.19 4.47 7.11
CA THR A 504 -16.89 5.69 6.34
C THR A 504 -15.42 6.07 6.37
N ILE A 505 -14.58 5.27 7.04
CA ILE A 505 -13.14 5.52 7.17
C ILE A 505 -12.39 4.82 6.02
N GLN A 506 -12.96 3.83 5.34
CA GLN A 506 -12.31 3.20 4.19
C GLN A 506 -12.08 4.16 3.00
N ASN A 507 -10.83 4.63 2.83
CA ASN A 507 -10.51 5.70 1.87
C ASN A 507 -9.31 5.45 0.93
N ILE A 508 -9.02 4.20 0.59
CA ILE A 508 -7.97 3.85 -0.37
C ILE A 508 -8.13 4.63 -1.69
N CYS A 509 -7.02 5.10 -2.26
CA CYS A 509 -6.95 5.73 -3.58
C CYS A 509 -6.07 4.90 -4.54
N PHE A 510 -6.32 5.04 -5.84
CA PHE A 510 -5.59 4.34 -6.88
C PHE A 510 -4.89 5.32 -7.82
N TYR A 511 -3.56 5.21 -7.91
CA TYR A 511 -2.66 5.95 -8.78
C TYR A 511 -2.20 5.04 -9.92
N GLY A 512 -2.59 5.37 -11.15
CA GLY A 512 -2.33 4.59 -12.35
C GLY A 512 -3.49 4.68 -13.36
N ASP A 513 -3.31 4.01 -14.49
CA ASP A 513 -4.34 3.89 -15.52
C ASP A 513 -5.37 2.81 -15.12
N PRO A 514 -6.67 3.15 -14.95
CA PRO A 514 -7.71 2.18 -14.64
C PRO A 514 -7.89 1.07 -15.69
N ASN A 515 -7.46 1.28 -16.93
CA ASN A 515 -7.49 0.25 -17.97
C ASN A 515 -6.26 -0.66 -17.97
N LEU A 516 -5.26 -0.38 -17.12
CA LEU A 516 -4.08 -1.23 -17.04
C LEU A 516 -4.48 -2.65 -16.66
N ARG A 517 -4.06 -3.61 -17.49
CA ARG A 517 -4.17 -5.04 -17.21
C ARG A 517 -2.87 -5.49 -16.53
N PRO A 518 -2.90 -5.97 -15.27
CA PRO A 518 -1.71 -6.52 -14.63
C PRO A 518 -1.34 -7.86 -15.28
N PHE A 519 -0.06 -8.15 -15.48
CA PHE A 519 0.36 -9.43 -16.08
C PHE A 519 0.12 -10.61 -15.12
N VAL A 520 -0.60 -11.64 -15.57
CA VAL A 520 -0.98 -12.85 -14.84
C VAL A 520 -0.45 -14.09 -15.57
N PRO A 521 0.39 -14.93 -14.93
CA PRO A 521 0.97 -16.12 -15.56
C PRO A 521 -0.03 -17.22 -15.95
N ASN A 522 -1.04 -17.48 -15.11
CA ASN A 522 -2.04 -18.53 -15.32
C ASN A 522 -3.42 -17.95 -15.65
N THR A 523 -3.97 -18.34 -16.80
CA THR A 523 -5.25 -17.84 -17.30
C THR A 523 -6.44 -18.75 -16.99
N GLU A 524 -6.24 -19.86 -16.27
CA GLU A 524 -7.28 -20.86 -15.95
C GLU A 524 -8.58 -20.27 -15.39
N TYR A 525 -8.46 -19.21 -14.59
CA TYR A 525 -9.58 -18.61 -13.86
C TYR A 525 -10.13 -17.34 -14.51
N THR A 526 -9.70 -17.01 -15.73
CA THR A 526 -10.22 -15.86 -16.49
C THR A 526 -11.73 -15.98 -16.66
N ASP A 527 -12.45 -14.91 -16.35
CA ASP A 527 -13.91 -14.88 -16.37
C ASP A 527 -14.43 -14.54 -17.78
N HIS A 528 -14.19 -15.45 -18.73
CA HIS A 528 -14.66 -15.29 -20.11
C HIS A 528 -16.19 -15.25 -20.21
N GLN A 529 -16.92 -15.75 -19.21
CA GLN A 529 -18.39 -15.74 -19.19
C GLN A 529 -18.94 -14.32 -19.08
N ASN A 530 -18.23 -13.44 -18.39
CA ASN A 530 -18.56 -12.03 -18.27
C ASN A 530 -17.81 -11.15 -19.29
N GLY A 531 -17.20 -11.75 -20.32
CA GLY A 531 -16.56 -11.03 -21.42
C GLY A 531 -15.16 -10.48 -21.11
N TYR A 532 -14.52 -10.93 -20.02
CA TYR A 532 -13.18 -10.48 -19.66
C TYR A 532 -12.11 -11.09 -20.58
N GLU A 533 -11.12 -10.26 -20.90
CA GLU A 533 -9.92 -10.66 -21.63
C GLU A 533 -8.88 -11.21 -20.66
N GLU A 534 -7.97 -12.00 -21.21
CA GLU A 534 -6.85 -12.53 -20.45
C GLU A 534 -5.92 -11.39 -20.05
N ASN A 535 -5.55 -11.39 -18.77
CA ASN A 535 -4.48 -10.56 -18.24
C ASN A 535 -3.10 -11.19 -18.55
N HIS A 536 -2.94 -11.72 -19.76
CA HIS A 536 -1.77 -12.46 -20.18
C HIS A 536 -1.43 -12.10 -21.61
N TRP A 537 -0.13 -11.98 -21.88
CA TRP A 537 0.41 -11.79 -23.21
C TRP A 537 1.86 -12.28 -23.21
N THR A 538 2.41 -12.49 -24.40
CA THR A 538 3.77 -12.94 -24.63
C THR A 538 4.66 -11.79 -25.05
N PHE A 539 5.97 -11.96 -24.95
CA PHE A 539 6.93 -10.94 -25.38
C PHE A 539 6.74 -10.62 -26.88
N GLU A 540 6.46 -11.62 -27.70
CA GLU A 540 6.24 -11.49 -29.14
C GLU A 540 5.01 -10.64 -29.49
N GLU A 541 3.97 -10.64 -28.66
CA GLU A 541 2.72 -9.89 -28.87
C GLU A 541 2.84 -8.40 -28.55
N VAL A 542 3.85 -8.01 -27.76
CA VAL A 542 4.06 -6.64 -27.29
C VAL A 542 5.39 -6.05 -27.75
N GLN A 543 5.98 -6.64 -28.79
CA GLN A 543 7.17 -6.03 -29.40
C GLN A 543 6.85 -4.58 -29.74
N PRO A 544 7.78 -3.64 -29.48
CA PRO A 544 7.60 -2.28 -29.96
C PRO A 544 7.30 -2.35 -31.46
N LEU A 545 6.46 -1.44 -31.95
CA LEU A 545 6.51 -1.10 -33.36
C LEU A 545 7.98 -0.81 -33.64
N TYR A 546 8.65 -1.69 -34.39
CA TYR A 546 9.99 -1.42 -34.85
C TYR A 546 9.97 0.00 -35.41
N TYR A 547 10.94 0.81 -35.03
CA TYR A 547 11.11 2.12 -35.61
C TYR A 547 11.09 1.96 -37.13
N ASP A 548 9.97 2.34 -37.71
CA ASP A 548 9.77 2.41 -39.14
C ASP A 548 9.93 3.89 -39.47
N GLU A 549 11.08 4.20 -40.05
CA GLU A 549 11.43 5.54 -40.55
C GLU A 549 10.36 6.13 -41.49
N GLU A 550 9.45 5.29 -42.01
CA GLU A 550 8.37 5.67 -42.91
C GLU A 550 6.97 5.67 -42.27
N LEU A 551 6.83 5.30 -40.99
CA LEU A 551 5.52 5.23 -40.32
C LEU A 551 4.91 6.63 -40.08
N SER A 552 4.05 7.05 -41.02
CA SER A 552 3.26 8.26 -40.94
C SER A 552 1.80 7.96 -40.59
N ILE A 553 1.35 8.42 -39.43
CA ILE A 553 -0.06 8.34 -39.02
C ILE A 553 -0.71 9.70 -39.32
N ASN A 554 -1.50 9.76 -40.40
CA ASN A 554 -2.17 11.00 -40.83
C ASN A 554 -1.21 12.21 -41.01
N GLY A 555 0.02 11.96 -41.45
CA GLY A 555 1.05 13.00 -41.62
C GLY A 555 1.89 13.27 -40.38
N HIS A 556 1.69 12.54 -39.28
CA HIS A 556 2.50 12.64 -38.06
C HIS A 556 3.43 11.44 -37.92
N MET A 557 4.72 11.71 -37.69
CA MET A 557 5.73 10.73 -37.32
C MET A 557 5.80 10.69 -35.78
N PRO A 558 5.42 9.59 -35.11
CA PRO A 558 5.36 9.54 -33.64
C PRO A 558 6.72 9.69 -32.94
N PHE A 559 7.82 9.34 -33.63
CA PHE A 559 9.18 9.42 -33.11
C PHE A 559 10.11 10.00 -34.17
N GLY A 560 10.68 11.18 -33.91
CA GLY A 560 11.63 11.86 -34.79
C GLY A 560 10.95 12.55 -35.98
N ALA A 561 10.59 13.83 -35.82
CA ALA A 561 10.28 14.68 -36.96
C ALA A 561 11.57 15.39 -37.38
N ASP A 562 12.16 15.01 -38.52
CA ASP A 562 13.39 15.65 -39.03
C ASP A 562 13.10 17.00 -39.72
N ILE A 563 11.82 17.33 -39.92
CA ILE A 563 11.37 18.55 -40.60
C ILE A 563 10.22 19.17 -39.81
N HIS A 564 10.49 20.35 -39.25
CA HIS A 564 9.51 21.16 -38.55
C HIS A 564 9.11 22.37 -39.43
N PRO A 565 7.88 22.40 -40.00
CA PRO A 565 7.47 23.46 -40.93
C PRO A 565 7.43 24.88 -40.32
N HIS A 566 7.63 25.01 -39.01
CA HIS A 566 7.62 26.28 -38.27
C HIS A 566 8.72 26.39 -37.20
N GLU A 567 9.82 25.64 -37.30
CA GLU A 567 10.95 25.81 -36.38
C GLU A 567 11.54 27.22 -36.50
N ILE A 568 11.60 27.94 -35.38
CA ILE A 568 12.28 29.22 -35.28
C ILE A 568 13.78 28.93 -35.27
N GLN A 569 14.40 29.06 -36.44
CA GLN A 569 15.85 28.93 -36.60
C GLN A 569 16.56 30.04 -35.81
N PRO A 570 17.66 29.73 -35.08
CA PRO A 570 18.50 30.76 -34.48
C PRO A 570 18.88 31.80 -35.54
N SER A 571 18.71 33.07 -35.23
CA SER A 571 19.13 34.14 -36.13
C SER A 571 20.64 33.99 -36.36
N LEU A 572 21.03 33.65 -37.60
CA LEU A 572 22.42 33.60 -38.08
C LEU A 572 23.21 34.87 -37.69
N PHE A 573 22.53 35.99 -37.47
CA PHE A 573 23.15 37.23 -37.03
C PHE A 573 23.83 37.15 -35.65
N GLY A 574 23.38 36.29 -34.74
CA GLY A 574 23.97 36.16 -33.39
C GLY A 574 25.32 35.44 -33.40
N ASP A 575 25.38 34.31 -34.11
CA ASP A 575 26.56 33.43 -34.11
C ASP A 575 27.72 33.99 -34.94
N TYR A 576 27.42 34.73 -36.01
CA TYR A 576 28.46 35.38 -36.82
C TYR A 576 28.85 36.77 -36.32
N PHE A 577 28.14 37.38 -35.36
CA PHE A 577 28.46 38.73 -34.87
C PHE A 577 29.85 38.79 -34.21
N ILE A 578 30.19 37.77 -33.42
CA ILE A 578 31.50 37.66 -32.76
C ILE A 578 32.61 37.44 -33.81
N LEU A 579 32.37 36.62 -34.83
CA LEU A 579 33.31 36.39 -35.93
C LEU A 579 33.53 37.64 -36.78
N VAL A 580 32.47 38.41 -37.06
CA VAL A 580 32.56 39.69 -37.78
C VAL A 580 33.33 40.71 -36.93
N LEU A 581 33.07 40.83 -35.64
CA LEU A 581 33.83 41.69 -34.72
C LEU A 581 35.31 41.30 -34.63
N ALA A 582 35.61 40.00 -34.54
CA ALA A 582 36.97 39.49 -34.57
C ALA A 582 37.68 39.82 -35.88
N PHE A 583 37.01 39.63 -37.02
CA PHE A 583 37.54 39.97 -38.33
C PHE A 583 37.81 41.47 -38.48
N VAL A 584 36.85 42.33 -38.10
CA VAL A 584 37.02 43.79 -38.12
C VAL A 584 38.18 44.24 -37.22
N SER A 585 38.33 43.62 -36.04
CA SER A 585 39.43 43.90 -35.11
C SER A 585 40.79 43.52 -35.71
N ILE A 586 40.89 42.37 -36.36
CA ILE A 586 42.11 41.93 -37.06
C ILE A 586 42.46 42.88 -38.20
N VAL A 587 41.48 43.27 -39.02
CA VAL A 587 41.69 44.22 -40.13
C VAL A 587 42.14 45.58 -39.59
N MET A 588 41.53 46.07 -38.51
CA MET A 588 41.95 47.32 -37.85
C MET A 588 43.38 47.22 -37.30
N LEU A 589 43.75 46.11 -36.67
CA LEU A 589 45.12 45.88 -36.18
C LEU A 589 46.14 45.84 -37.33
N LEU A 590 45.80 45.21 -38.46
CA LEU A 590 46.65 45.17 -39.65
C LEU A 590 46.80 46.56 -40.30
N LEU A 591 45.71 47.35 -40.33
CA LEU A 591 45.76 48.73 -40.78
C LEU A 591 46.64 49.58 -39.87
N ILE A 592 46.48 49.47 -38.55
CA ILE A 592 47.33 50.16 -37.57
C ILE A 592 48.79 49.75 -37.75
N ALA A 593 49.08 48.44 -37.88
CA ALA A 593 50.44 47.93 -38.12
C ALA A 593 51.06 48.47 -39.42
N ARG A 594 50.24 48.80 -40.43
CA ARG A 594 50.69 49.43 -41.68
C ARG A 594 50.99 50.92 -41.54
N PHE A 595 50.40 51.59 -40.55
CA PHE A 595 50.66 53.00 -40.21
C PHE A 595 51.68 53.18 -39.07
N ILE A 596 52.15 52.09 -38.43
CA ILE A 596 53.33 52.13 -37.55
C ILE A 596 54.56 52.31 -38.45
N PRO A 597 55.28 53.45 -38.36
CA PRO A 597 56.44 53.69 -39.20
C PRO A 597 57.52 52.65 -38.91
N ASN A 598 57.92 51.90 -39.95
CA ASN A 598 59.16 51.11 -39.94
C ASN A 598 60.34 52.05 -39.67
N LYS A 599 60.73 52.22 -38.40
CA LYS A 599 62.04 52.77 -38.05
C LYS A 599 63.10 51.75 -38.46
N LYS A 600 63.59 51.91 -39.70
CA LYS A 600 64.94 51.49 -40.06
C LYS A 600 65.92 52.36 -39.28
N ARG A 601 66.69 51.72 -38.38
CA ARG A 601 67.75 52.30 -37.53
C ARG A 601 67.31 53.31 -36.48
#